data_AF-A0A4S4A048-F1
#
_entry.id   AF-A0A4S4A048-F1
#
_cell.length_a   1.000
_cell.length_b   1.000
_cell.length_c   1.000
_cell.angle_alpha   90.00
_cell.angle_beta   90.00
_cell.angle_gamma   90.00
#
_symmetry.space_group_name_H-M   'P 1'
#
loop_
_entity.id
_entity.type
_entity.pdbx_description
1 polymer ?
#
loop_
_entity_poly.entity_id
_entity_poly.type
_entity_poly.pdbx_seq_one_letter_code
_entity_poly.pdbx_strand_id
1 'polypeptide(L)'
;MRRKYKSWEEQYSSDSRYEEAAKRVKRIKGFYTHLMIYLLVNLFIVFLNFRDLKVGESYFQFKNFFTAICWGIGLLAHGLRVFGYDFFFGGDWEARKIKEFMEKEKNEKWE
;
A
#
# COMPACT_ATOMS: atom_id res chain seq x y z
N MET A 1 30.90 18.27 -25.36
CA MET A 1 30.14 18.58 -24.13
C MET A 1 28.83 17.82 -23.98
N ARG A 2 28.07 17.50 -25.04
CA ARG A 2 26.76 16.79 -24.96
C ARG A 2 26.76 15.38 -24.33
N ARG A 3 27.87 14.63 -24.43
CA ARG A 3 27.96 13.24 -23.91
C ARG A 3 27.92 13.16 -22.38
N LYS A 4 28.40 14.20 -21.69
CA LYS A 4 28.45 14.22 -20.22
C LYS A 4 27.03 14.41 -19.64
N TYR A 5 26.22 15.29 -20.22
CA TYR A 5 24.84 15.50 -19.77
C TYR A 5 23.97 14.24 -19.90
N LYS A 6 24.13 13.51 -21.01
CA LYS A 6 23.34 12.30 -21.27
C LYS A 6 23.54 11.21 -20.20
N SER A 7 24.78 11.04 -19.70
CA SER A 7 25.06 10.04 -18.66
C SER A 7 24.50 10.43 -17.29
N TRP A 8 24.50 11.72 -16.95
CA TRP A 8 23.91 12.21 -15.69
C TRP A 8 22.38 12.09 -15.68
N GLU A 9 21.73 12.38 -16.81
CA GLU A 9 20.28 12.16 -16.98
C GLU A 9 19.91 10.67 -16.88
N GLU A 10 20.66 9.79 -17.56
CA GLU A 10 20.45 8.34 -17.48
C GLU A 10 20.67 7.81 -16.05
N GLN A 11 21.72 8.29 -15.36
CA GLN A 11 22.01 7.89 -13.98
C GLN A 11 20.95 8.39 -12.99
N TYR A 12 20.60 9.68 -13.04
CA TYR A 12 19.58 10.28 -12.15
C TYR A 12 18.18 9.70 -12.39
N SER A 13 17.82 9.46 -13.65
CA SER A 13 16.58 8.76 -14.01
C SER A 13 16.59 7.32 -13.48
N SER A 14 17.72 6.62 -13.53
CA SER A 14 17.82 5.27 -13.00
C SER A 14 17.67 5.22 -11.47
N ASP A 15 18.32 6.13 -10.74
CA ASP A 15 18.26 6.20 -9.27
C ASP A 15 16.86 6.60 -8.79
N SER A 16 16.25 7.61 -9.40
CA SER A 16 14.90 8.07 -9.07
C SER A 16 13.86 6.95 -9.27
N ARG A 17 13.90 6.26 -10.41
CA ARG A 17 12.97 5.14 -10.68
C ARG A 17 13.18 3.97 -9.72
N TYR A 18 14.43 3.71 -9.32
CA TYR A 18 14.75 2.67 -8.37
C TYR A 18 14.24 3.01 -6.96
N GLU A 19 14.38 4.27 -6.55
CA GLU A 19 13.92 4.76 -5.24
C GLU A 19 12.39 4.75 -5.14
N GLU A 20 11.67 5.13 -6.20
CA GLU A 20 10.22 5.05 -6.28
C GLU A 20 9.72 3.60 -6.20
N ALA A 21 10.34 2.71 -6.97
CA ALA A 21 10.04 1.28 -6.93
C ALA A 21 10.29 0.70 -5.52
N ALA A 22 11.40 1.05 -4.88
CA ALA A 22 11.72 0.62 -3.52
C ALA A 22 10.70 1.14 -2.49
N LYS A 23 10.30 2.41 -2.58
CA LYS A 23 9.23 3.00 -1.73
C LYS A 23 7.92 2.24 -1.90
N ARG A 24 7.56 1.86 -3.13
CA ARG A 24 6.34 1.11 -3.43
C ARG A 24 6.37 -0.29 -2.82
N VAL A 25 7.47 -1.03 -2.98
CA VAL A 25 7.67 -2.34 -2.35
C VAL A 25 7.61 -2.24 -0.82
N LYS A 26 8.19 -1.20 -0.22
CA LYS A 26 8.13 -0.98 1.24
C LYS A 26 6.69 -0.78 1.73
N ARG A 27 5.86 -0.01 1.01
CA ARG A 27 4.43 0.18 1.34
C ARG A 27 3.65 -1.12 1.24
N ILE A 28 3.85 -1.87 0.17
CA ILE A 28 3.22 -3.18 -0.05
C ILE A 28 3.60 -4.15 1.06
N LYS A 29 4.89 -4.26 1.38
CA LYS A 29 5.38 -5.12 2.47
C LYS A 29 4.78 -4.73 3.82
N GLY A 30 4.66 -3.44 4.11
CA GLY A 30 4.01 -2.94 5.33
C GLY A 30 2.56 -3.38 5.44
N PHE A 31 1.79 -3.29 4.35
CA PHE A 31 0.42 -3.79 4.30
C PHE A 31 0.34 -5.30 4.55
N TYR A 32 1.18 -6.10 3.88
CA TYR A 32 1.18 -7.56 4.07
C TYR A 32 1.52 -7.97 5.51
N THR A 33 2.45 -7.28 6.17
CA THR A 33 2.73 -7.51 7.59
C THR A 33 1.48 -7.26 8.44
N HIS A 34 0.77 -6.16 8.19
CA HIS A 34 -0.44 -5.82 8.95
C HIS A 34 -1.59 -6.81 8.68
N LEU A 35 -1.77 -7.22 7.42
CA LEU A 35 -2.72 -8.25 7.02
C LEU A 35 -2.41 -9.61 7.67
N MET A 36 -1.13 -10.00 7.71
CA MET A 36 -0.71 -11.26 8.33
C MET A 36 -1.00 -11.26 9.83
N ILE A 37 -0.66 -10.17 10.54
CA ILE A 37 -0.98 -10.02 11.96
C ILE A 37 -2.49 -10.06 12.17
N TYR A 38 -3.27 -9.35 11.35
CA TYR A 38 -4.73 -9.37 11.41
C TYR A 38 -5.28 -10.80 11.28
N LEU A 39 -4.80 -11.59 10.31
CA LEU A 39 -5.25 -12.97 10.12
C LEU A 39 -4.86 -13.87 11.30
N LEU A 40 -3.61 -13.77 11.78
CA LEU A 40 -3.13 -14.58 12.91
C LEU A 40 -3.92 -14.29 14.19
N VAL A 41 -4.13 -13.02 14.51
CA VAL A 41 -4.87 -12.61 15.71
C VAL A 41 -6.33 -13.05 15.62
N ASN A 42 -6.99 -12.83 14.48
CA ASN A 42 -8.39 -13.26 14.31
C ASN A 42 -8.51 -14.79 14.37
N LEU A 43 -7.59 -15.54 13.75
CA LEU A 43 -7.62 -17.00 13.80
C LEU A 43 -7.37 -17.53 15.21
N PHE A 44 -6.51 -16.87 15.98
CA PHE A 44 -6.30 -17.16 17.40
C PHE A 44 -7.55 -16.88 18.25
N ILE A 45 -8.22 -15.75 18.03
CA ILE A 45 -9.49 -15.41 18.70
C ILE A 45 -10.58 -16.43 18.37
N VAL A 46 -10.70 -16.82 17.08
CA VAL A 46 -11.64 -17.87 16.64
C VAL A 46 -11.34 -19.18 17.35
N PHE A 47 -10.07 -19.57 17.39
CA PHE A 47 -9.64 -20.82 18.01
C PHE A 47 -9.94 -20.86 19.52
N LEU A 48 -9.65 -19.78 20.25
CA LEU A 48 -9.96 -19.68 21.68
C LEU A 48 -11.46 -19.74 21.95
N ASN A 49 -12.25 -18.91 21.26
CA ASN A 49 -13.69 -18.92 21.44
C ASN A 49 -14.31 -20.26 21.07
N PHE A 50 -13.82 -20.94 20.02
CA PHE A 50 -14.31 -22.27 19.64
C PHE A 50 -14.01 -23.33 20.70
N ARG A 51 -12.90 -23.22 21.44
CA ARG A 51 -12.58 -24.11 22.56
C ARG A 51 -13.39 -23.83 23.82
N ASP A 52 -13.71 -22.56 24.08
CA ASP A 52 -14.47 -22.13 25.25
C ASP A 52 -16.00 -22.20 25.04
N LEU A 53 -16.45 -22.71 23.88
CA LEU A 53 -17.86 -22.84 23.54
C LEU A 53 -18.55 -23.81 24.51
N LYS A 54 -19.57 -23.31 25.23
CA LYS A 54 -20.42 -24.14 26.09
C LYS A 54 -21.38 -24.97 25.26
N VAL A 55 -21.82 -26.10 25.82
CA VAL A 55 -22.80 -26.99 25.17
C VAL A 55 -24.08 -26.19 24.86
N GLY A 56 -24.39 -26.03 23.57
CA GLY A 56 -25.55 -25.30 23.08
C GLY A 56 -25.31 -23.85 22.63
N GLU A 57 -24.12 -23.29 22.84
CA GLU A 57 -23.75 -21.98 22.30
C GLU A 57 -23.25 -22.10 20.85
N SER A 58 -23.65 -21.15 20.01
CA SER A 58 -23.16 -21.04 18.63
C SER A 58 -22.04 -20.02 18.56
N TYR A 59 -20.93 -20.39 17.91
CA TYR A 59 -19.83 -19.48 17.65
C TYR A 59 -20.21 -18.34 16.69
N PHE A 60 -21.22 -18.54 15.85
CA PHE A 60 -21.64 -17.58 14.83
C PHE A 60 -22.49 -16.43 15.40
N GLN A 61 -21.98 -15.76 16.44
CA GLN A 61 -22.62 -14.60 17.04
C GLN A 61 -21.93 -13.33 16.56
N PHE A 62 -22.72 -12.29 16.25
CA PHE A 62 -22.22 -11.03 15.73
C PHE A 62 -21.11 -10.40 16.58
N LYS A 63 -21.19 -10.57 17.91
CA LYS A 63 -20.17 -10.14 18.88
C LYS A 63 -18.77 -10.73 18.62
N ASN A 64 -18.68 -11.96 18.11
CA ASN A 64 -17.40 -12.62 17.82
C ASN A 64 -16.74 -12.07 16.55
N PHE A 65 -17.55 -11.50 15.64
CA PHE A 65 -17.06 -10.89 14.41
C PHE A 65 -16.88 -9.38 14.51
N PHE A 66 -17.44 -8.72 15.53
CA PHE A 66 -17.38 -7.26 15.66
C PHE A 66 -15.94 -6.74 15.65
N THR A 67 -15.04 -7.36 16.42
CA THR A 67 -13.62 -7.02 16.45
C THR A 67 -12.97 -7.18 15.07
N ALA A 68 -13.26 -8.29 14.39
CA ALA A 68 -12.76 -8.57 13.05
C ALA A 68 -13.27 -7.53 12.04
N ILE A 69 -14.56 -7.19 12.08
CA ILE A 69 -15.19 -6.25 11.16
C ILE A 69 -14.63 -4.83 11.36
N CYS A 70 -14.56 -4.35 12.60
CA CYS A 70 -14.00 -3.02 12.88
C CYS A 70 -12.55 -2.88 12.42
N TRP A 71 -11.70 -3.87 12.73
CA TRP A 71 -10.30 -3.87 12.26
C TRP A 71 -10.18 -4.11 10.75
N GLY A 72 -11.08 -4.92 10.19
CA GLY A 72 -11.15 -5.21 8.77
C GLY A 72 -11.44 -3.98 7.92
N ILE A 73 -12.28 -3.05 8.42
CA ILE A 73 -12.52 -1.76 7.77
C ILE A 73 -11.23 -0.91 7.73
N GLY A 74 -10.49 -0.85 8.84
CA GLY A 74 -9.19 -0.17 8.90
C GLY A 74 -8.15 -0.78 7.95
N LEU A 75 -8.11 -2.11 7.88
CA LEU A 75 -7.27 -2.85 6.96
C LEU A 75 -7.65 -2.58 5.50
N LEU A 76 -8.94 -2.57 5.17
CA LEU A 76 -9.45 -2.22 3.84
C LEU A 76 -9.06 -0.79 3.45
N ALA A 77 -9.23 0.18 4.35
CA ALA A 77 -8.82 1.56 4.10
C ALA A 77 -7.30 1.68 3.86
N HIS A 78 -6.49 0.96 4.63
CA HIS A 78 -5.04 0.91 4.41
C HIS A 78 -4.71 0.24 3.06
N GLY A 79 -5.38 -0.85 2.71
CA GLY A 79 -5.24 -1.52 1.41
C GLY A 79 -5.59 -0.60 0.26
N LEU A 80 -6.71 0.12 0.34
CA LEU A 80 -7.10 1.14 -0.65
C LEU A 80 -6.09 2.29 -0.73
N ARG A 81 -5.43 2.66 0.36
CA ARG A 81 -4.35 3.67 0.31
C ARG A 81 -3.08 3.14 -0.36
N VAL A 82 -2.72 1.88 -0.13
CA VAL A 82 -1.49 1.27 -0.67
C VAL A 82 -1.66 0.86 -2.12
N PHE A 83 -2.81 0.30 -2.49
CA PHE A 83 -3.09 -0.24 -3.82
C PHE A 83 -4.11 0.57 -4.62
N GLY A 84 -4.98 1.35 -3.98
CA GLY A 84 -6.04 2.07 -4.68
C GLY A 84 -5.52 3.11 -5.65
N TYR A 85 -4.34 3.69 -5.40
CA TYR A 85 -3.69 4.57 -6.36
C TYR A 85 -3.37 3.83 -7.68
N ASP A 86 -2.76 2.66 -7.55
CA ASP A 86 -2.37 1.80 -8.68
C ASP A 86 -3.58 1.16 -9.37
N PHE A 87 -4.61 0.80 -8.60
CA PHE A 87 -5.78 0.08 -9.09
C PHE A 87 -6.81 1.00 -9.76
N PHE A 88 -7.05 2.21 -9.22
CA PHE A 88 -8.04 3.15 -9.78
C PHE A 88 -7.44 4.09 -10.84
N PHE A 89 -6.21 4.56 -10.68
CA PHE A 89 -5.64 5.61 -11.55
C PHE A 89 -4.61 5.08 -12.57
N GLY A 90 -4.09 3.87 -12.37
CA GLY A 90 -3.14 3.22 -13.29
C GLY A 90 -1.80 3.96 -13.41
N GLY A 91 -0.79 3.27 -13.96
CA GLY A 91 0.55 3.86 -14.16
C GLY A 91 0.57 5.10 -15.07
N ASP A 92 -0.46 5.27 -15.90
CA ASP A 92 -0.61 6.44 -16.79
C ASP A 92 -0.83 7.75 -16.03
N TRP A 93 -1.53 7.74 -14.90
CA TRP A 93 -1.68 8.96 -14.10
C TRP A 93 -0.34 9.37 -13.48
N GLU A 94 0.42 8.40 -12.97
CA GLU A 94 1.72 8.62 -12.31
C GLU A 94 2.72 9.22 -13.32
N ALA A 95 2.79 8.63 -14.51
CA ALA A 95 3.61 9.13 -15.62
C ALA A 95 3.19 10.55 -16.07
N ARG A 96 1.88 10.82 -16.15
CA ARG A 96 1.38 12.17 -16.49
C ARG A 96 1.74 13.20 -15.43
N LYS A 97 1.64 12.87 -14.15
CA LYS A 97 1.99 13.82 -13.08
C LYS A 97 3.47 14.12 -13.01
N ILE A 98 4.33 13.11 -13.19
CA ILE A 98 5.77 13.31 -13.26
C ILE A 98 6.12 14.24 -14.43
N LYS A 99 5.48 14.03 -15.60
CA LYS A 99 5.66 14.91 -16.76
C LYS A 99 5.23 16.36 -16.46
N GLU A 100 4.08 16.53 -15.82
CA GLU A 100 3.54 17.85 -15.45
C GLU A 100 4.44 18.59 -14.44
N PHE A 101 5.04 17.86 -13.48
CA PHE A 101 6.02 18.44 -12.55
C PHE A 101 7.33 18.84 -13.24
N MET A 102 7.88 17.99 -14.12
CA MET A 102 9.09 18.33 -14.88
C MET A 102 8.86 19.53 -15.81
N GLU A 103 7.68 19.65 -16.43
CA GLU A 103 7.34 20.81 -17.26
C GLU A 103 7.22 22.09 -16.43
N LYS A 104 6.71 22.02 -15.19
CA LYS A 104 6.65 23.17 -14.27
C LYS A 104 8.02 23.63 -13.78
N GLU A 105 8.88 22.72 -13.33
CA GLU A 105 10.26 23.08 -12.94
C GLU A 105 11.05 23.67 -14.11
N LYS A 106 10.83 23.14 -15.33
CA LYS A 106 11.43 23.68 -16.53
C LYS A 106 10.87 25.06 -16.90
N ASN A 107 9.68 25.45 -16.48
CA ASN A 107 9.17 26.80 -16.74
C ASN A 107 9.66 27.80 -15.67
N GLU A 108 9.70 27.40 -14.39
CA GLU A 108 10.21 28.22 -13.28
C GLU A 108 11.71 28.54 -13.40
N LYS A 109 12.51 27.68 -14.05
CA LYS A 109 13.95 27.91 -14.19
C LYS A 109 14.33 28.89 -15.31
N TRP A 110 13.38 29.33 -16.13
CA TRP A 110 13.60 30.20 -17.28
C TRP A 110 12.84 31.54 -17.20
N GLU A 111 12.14 31.78 -16.08
CA GLU A 111 11.70 33.11 -15.63
C GLU A 111 12.68 33.67 -14.58
#